data_AF-A0A916E3G1-F1
#
_entry.id   AF-A0A916E3G1-F1
#
_cell.length_a   1.000
_cell.length_b   1.000
_cell.length_c   1.000
_cell.angle_alpha   90.00
_cell.angle_beta   90.00
_cell.angle_gamma   90.00
#
_symmetry.space_group_name_H-M   'P 1'
#
loop_
_entity.id
_entity.type
_entity.pdbx_description
1 polymer ?
#
loop_
_entity_poly.entity_id
_entity_poly.type
_entity_poly.pdbx_seq_one_letter_code
_entity_poly.pdbx_strand_id
1 'polypeptide(L)'
;MQSQANAEPIPKSILVVGKIRGYIDCEDCKKRRCVYSDKFLNSDEQQDFQQVLESYSYSCGAPIFPDDHYLKEVVFVRTRVNCDSPIEVLYYSSRKSGNYPICYYCGESEGLVAPPESLKQRFKQIYPLCEMCIENRKGFHTKGEIKTNGRASKRRKT
;
A
#
# COMPACT_ATOMS: atom_id res chain seq x y z
N MET A 1 1.86 -4.74 -31.87
CA MET A 1 1.78 -5.71 -30.76
C MET A 1 2.08 -4.94 -29.48
N GLN A 2 1.05 -4.46 -28.77
CA GLN A 2 1.23 -3.63 -27.57
C GLN A 2 1.54 -4.52 -26.36
N SER A 3 2.58 -4.10 -25.64
CA SER A 3 3.26 -4.73 -24.52
C SER A 3 2.33 -5.13 -23.37
N GLN A 4 1.99 -6.42 -23.29
CA GLN A 4 1.48 -7.07 -22.07
C GLN A 4 2.58 -7.28 -21.00
N ALA A 5 3.83 -6.92 -21.29
CA ALA A 5 4.99 -7.11 -20.41
C ALA A 5 4.96 -6.31 -19.09
N ASN A 6 3.95 -5.43 -18.88
CA ASN A 6 3.88 -4.53 -17.73
C ASN A 6 2.80 -4.82 -16.66
N ALA A 7 2.02 -5.89 -16.81
CA ALA A 7 0.98 -6.25 -15.83
C ALA A 7 1.53 -7.08 -14.67
N GLU A 8 1.15 -6.75 -13.42
CA GLU A 8 1.37 -7.62 -12.25
C GLU A 8 1.00 -9.07 -12.61
N PRO A 9 1.85 -10.07 -12.31
CA PRO A 9 1.54 -11.47 -12.61
C PRO A 9 0.35 -11.96 -11.79
N ILE A 10 0.00 -11.26 -10.71
CA ILE A 10 -1.15 -11.54 -9.86
C ILE A 10 -2.44 -10.91 -10.44
N PRO A 11 -3.59 -11.63 -10.39
CA PRO A 11 -4.86 -11.10 -10.90
C PRO A 11 -5.28 -9.80 -10.21
N LYS A 12 -5.63 -8.76 -10.97
CA LYS A 12 -6.04 -7.46 -10.41
C LYS A 12 -7.22 -7.55 -9.44
N SER A 13 -8.09 -8.56 -9.59
CA SER A 13 -9.22 -8.83 -8.68
C SER A 13 -8.77 -9.13 -7.25
N ILE A 14 -7.54 -9.59 -7.04
CA ILE A 14 -6.99 -9.89 -5.71
C ILE A 14 -6.42 -8.65 -5.02
N LEU A 15 -6.05 -7.61 -5.76
CA LEU A 15 -5.45 -6.39 -5.25
C LEU A 15 -6.51 -5.41 -4.72
N VAL A 16 -7.24 -5.87 -3.70
CA VAL A 16 -8.30 -5.10 -3.02
C VAL A 16 -8.21 -5.32 -1.51
N VAL A 17 -8.68 -4.34 -0.74
CA VAL A 17 -8.60 -4.33 0.74
C VAL A 17 -9.15 -5.61 1.37
N GLY A 18 -10.30 -6.10 0.90
CA GLY A 18 -10.95 -7.29 1.47
C GLY A 18 -10.16 -8.59 1.26
N LYS A 19 -9.13 -8.58 0.41
CA LYS A 19 -8.26 -9.73 0.12
C LYS A 19 -6.92 -9.66 0.85
N ILE A 20 -6.65 -8.58 1.60
CA ILE A 20 -5.47 -8.51 2.46
C ILE A 20 -5.60 -9.56 3.58
N ARG A 21 -4.56 -10.35 3.81
CA ARG A 21 -4.48 -11.39 4.85
C ARG A 21 -3.45 -11.08 5.93
N GLY A 22 -2.42 -10.34 5.57
CA GLY A 22 -1.41 -9.90 6.51
C GLY A 22 -0.47 -8.90 5.87
N TYR A 23 0.67 -8.73 6.51
CA TYR A 23 1.73 -7.87 6.06
C TYR A 23 3.06 -8.58 6.19
N ILE A 24 4.03 -8.17 5.37
CA ILE A 24 5.42 -8.59 5.45
C ILE A 24 6.32 -7.37 5.34
N ASP A 25 7.36 -7.32 6.15
CA ASP A 25 8.30 -6.20 6.17
C ASP A 25 9.52 -6.54 5.32
N CYS A 26 9.90 -5.61 4.44
CA CYS A 26 11.09 -5.79 3.61
C CYS A 26 12.35 -5.66 4.47
N GLU A 27 13.27 -6.60 4.38
CA GLU A 27 14.52 -6.57 5.12
C GLU A 27 15.42 -5.39 4.71
N ASP A 28 15.45 -5.07 3.41
CA ASP A 28 16.33 -4.01 2.88
C ASP A 28 15.86 -2.60 3.24
N CYS A 29 14.56 -2.32 3.11
CA CYS A 29 14.02 -0.96 3.27
C CYS A 29 13.06 -0.79 4.44
N LYS A 30 12.77 -1.87 5.18
CA LYS A 30 11.85 -1.91 6.33
C LYS A 30 10.41 -1.51 6.04
N LYS A 31 10.06 -1.26 4.77
CA LYS A 31 8.69 -0.96 4.36
C LYS A 31 7.81 -2.20 4.45
N ARG A 32 6.64 -1.99 5.04
CA ARG A 32 5.57 -2.97 5.10
C ARG A 32 4.87 -3.14 3.76
N ARG A 33 4.69 -4.38 3.31
CA ARG A 33 3.98 -4.77 2.08
C ARG A 33 2.74 -5.59 2.41
N CYS A 34 1.68 -5.40 1.64
CA CYS A 34 0.43 -6.13 1.83
C CYS A 34 0.55 -7.54 1.26
N VAL A 35 0.08 -8.51 2.03
CA VAL A 35 -0.05 -9.90 1.60
C VAL A 35 -1.52 -10.19 1.33
N TYR A 36 -1.82 -10.78 0.18
CA TYR A 36 -3.17 -11.00 -0.34
C TYR A 36 -3.48 -12.50 -0.47
N SER A 37 -4.76 -12.86 -0.35
CA SER A 37 -5.27 -14.17 -0.77
C SER A 37 -6.74 -14.03 -1.16
N ASP A 38 -7.18 -14.83 -2.13
CA ASP A 38 -8.57 -14.80 -2.58
C ASP A 38 -9.52 -15.37 -1.50
N LYS A 39 -9.09 -16.45 -0.84
CA LYS A 39 -9.80 -17.10 0.27
C LYS A 39 -9.30 -16.62 1.63
N PHE A 40 -10.05 -16.91 2.69
CA PHE A 40 -9.48 -16.87 4.03
C PHE A 40 -8.58 -18.09 4.22
N LEU A 41 -7.44 -17.91 4.88
CA LEU A 41 -6.56 -19.02 5.22
C LEU A 41 -7.20 -19.83 6.33
N ASN A 42 -7.16 -21.15 6.22
CA ASN A 42 -7.50 -22.02 7.34
C ASN A 42 -6.38 -21.99 8.41
N SER A 43 -6.59 -22.67 9.54
CA SER A 43 -5.63 -22.64 10.65
C SER A 43 -4.23 -23.13 10.27
N ASP A 44 -4.15 -24.21 9.49
CA ASP A 44 -2.88 -24.81 9.06
C ASP A 44 -2.15 -23.88 8.07
N GLU A 45 -2.88 -23.37 7.08
CA GLU A 45 -2.35 -22.40 6.11
C GLU A 45 -1.89 -21.11 6.78
N GLN A 46 -2.60 -20.67 7.83
CA GLN A 46 -2.22 -19.50 8.60
C GLN A 46 -0.95 -19.76 9.41
N GLN A 47 -0.81 -20.94 10.01
CA GLN A 47 0.39 -21.35 10.75
C GLN A 47 1.61 -21.42 9.82
N ASP A 48 1.49 -22.12 8.68
CA ASP A 48 2.57 -22.22 7.70
C ASP A 48 2.95 -20.85 7.14
N PHE A 49 1.96 -20.00 6.88
CA PHE A 49 2.22 -18.63 6.46
C PHE A 49 2.99 -17.82 7.52
N GLN A 50 2.63 -17.92 8.81
CA GLN A 50 3.39 -17.26 9.88
C GLN A 50 4.83 -17.78 9.97
N GLN A 51 5.03 -19.09 9.88
CA GLN A 51 6.37 -19.66 9.90
C GLN A 51 7.26 -19.12 8.77
N VAL A 52 6.69 -18.91 7.58
CA VAL A 52 7.40 -18.27 6.48
C VAL A 52 7.69 -16.80 6.77
N LEU A 53 6.74 -16.04 7.33
CA LEU A 53 7.01 -14.64 7.70
C LEU A 53 8.14 -14.48 8.73
N GLU A 54 8.31 -15.45 9.62
CA GLU A 54 9.33 -15.42 10.67
C GLU A 54 10.71 -15.88 10.18
N SER A 55 10.77 -16.75 9.17
CA SER A 55 12.02 -17.37 8.70
C SER A 55 12.55 -16.78 7.38
N TYR A 56 11.68 -16.16 6.58
CA TYR A 56 12.04 -15.66 5.25
C TYR A 56 12.48 -14.19 5.27
N SER A 57 13.71 -13.98 4.79
CA SER A 57 14.27 -12.66 4.49
C SER A 57 13.62 -12.08 3.23
N TYR A 58 12.58 -11.26 3.40
CA TYR A 58 11.83 -10.72 2.27
C TYR A 58 12.46 -9.44 1.71
N SER A 59 12.63 -9.38 0.39
CA SER A 59 12.97 -8.16 -0.35
C SER A 59 11.82 -7.71 -1.24
N CYS A 60 11.61 -6.38 -1.36
CA CYS A 60 10.54 -5.83 -2.18
C CYS A 60 10.59 -6.39 -3.62
N GLY A 61 9.47 -6.93 -4.08
CA GLY A 61 9.34 -7.48 -5.43
C GLY A 61 9.61 -8.98 -5.52
N ALA A 62 10.22 -9.59 -4.50
CA ALA A 62 10.41 -11.03 -4.45
C ALA A 62 9.09 -11.78 -4.20
N PRO A 63 8.94 -13.03 -4.68
CA PRO A 63 7.91 -13.92 -4.18
C PRO A 63 8.18 -14.27 -2.71
N ILE A 64 7.13 -14.52 -1.93
CA ILE A 64 7.26 -14.89 -0.49
C ILE A 64 7.42 -16.39 -0.26
N PHE A 65 7.13 -17.21 -1.27
CA PHE A 65 7.23 -18.66 -1.19
C PHE A 65 8.14 -19.18 -2.31
N PRO A 66 8.89 -20.27 -2.08
CA PRO A 66 9.60 -20.95 -3.14
C PRO A 66 8.63 -21.59 -4.13
N ASP A 67 9.14 -21.98 -5.30
CA ASP A 67 8.33 -22.37 -6.44
C ASP A 67 7.49 -23.64 -6.23
N ASP A 68 7.90 -24.49 -5.28
CA ASP A 68 7.32 -25.79 -4.92
C ASP A 68 6.40 -25.73 -3.69
N HIS A 69 6.29 -24.59 -3.02
CA HIS A 69 5.45 -24.45 -1.84
C HIS A 69 3.96 -24.37 -2.22
N TYR A 70 3.11 -25.15 -1.54
CA TYR A 70 1.69 -25.24 -1.88
C TYR A 70 0.92 -23.91 -1.72
N LEU A 71 1.39 -23.01 -0.83
CA LEU A 71 0.80 -21.66 -0.66
C LEU A 71 1.17 -20.64 -1.75
N LYS A 72 2.12 -20.95 -2.65
CA LYS A 72 2.59 -20.02 -3.69
C LYS A 72 1.47 -19.49 -4.57
N GLU A 73 0.47 -20.33 -4.88
CA GLU A 73 -0.69 -19.96 -5.70
C GLU A 73 -1.91 -19.54 -4.87
N VAL A 74 -1.77 -19.48 -3.54
CA VAL A 74 -2.83 -19.11 -2.61
C VAL A 74 -2.60 -17.73 -2.01
N VAL A 75 -1.35 -17.41 -1.71
CA VAL A 75 -0.94 -16.23 -0.97
C VAL A 75 0.06 -15.44 -1.80
N PHE A 76 -0.20 -14.15 -1.93
CA PHE A 76 0.44 -13.30 -2.93
C PHE A 76 0.97 -12.02 -2.30
N VAL A 77 2.12 -11.58 -2.80
CA VAL A 77 2.60 -10.21 -2.64
C VAL A 77 2.72 -9.57 -4.02
N ARG A 78 2.73 -8.23 -4.05
CA ARG A 78 3.08 -7.51 -5.28
C ARG A 78 4.54 -7.74 -5.61
N THR A 79 4.82 -8.19 -6.83
CA THR A 79 6.19 -8.42 -7.29
C THR A 79 6.71 -7.26 -8.15
N ARG A 80 5.82 -6.40 -8.66
CA ARG A 80 6.20 -5.14 -9.34
C ARG A 80 6.29 -3.97 -8.37
N VAL A 81 7.04 -4.17 -7.30
CA VAL A 81 7.35 -3.18 -6.28
C VAL A 81 8.84 -3.28 -5.95
N ASN A 82 9.46 -2.15 -5.65
CA ASN A 82 10.86 -2.10 -5.22
C ASN A 82 10.98 -1.28 -3.93
N CYS A 83 12.19 -1.21 -3.38
CA CYS A 83 12.46 -0.48 -2.15
C CYS A 83 12.16 1.02 -2.25
N ASP A 84 12.19 1.62 -3.44
CA ASP A 84 11.84 3.03 -3.65
C ASP A 84 10.33 3.28 -3.76
N SER A 85 9.56 2.22 -4.04
CA SER A 85 8.12 2.32 -4.16
C SER A 85 7.48 2.72 -2.82
N PRO A 86 6.47 3.60 -2.83
CA PRO A 86 5.76 3.99 -1.62
C PRO A 86 4.97 2.81 -1.02
N ILE A 87 4.47 2.99 0.19
CA ILE A 87 3.52 2.07 0.81
C ILE A 87 2.27 1.97 -0.07
N GLU A 88 1.73 0.76 -0.19
CA GLU A 88 0.55 0.51 -1.01
C GLU A 88 -0.65 1.29 -0.48
N VAL A 89 -1.38 2.01 -1.35
CA VAL A 89 -2.57 2.78 -0.95
C VAL A 89 -3.63 1.93 -0.23
N LEU A 90 -3.70 0.64 -0.53
CA LEU A 90 -4.63 -0.30 0.09
C LEU A 90 -4.28 -0.59 1.55
N TYR A 91 -3.01 -0.47 1.95
CA TYR A 91 -2.58 -0.57 3.34
C TYR A 91 -3.42 0.36 4.23
N TYR A 92 -3.58 1.62 3.81
CA TYR A 92 -4.28 2.66 4.57
C TYR A 92 -5.79 2.47 4.65
N SER A 93 -6.36 1.63 3.78
CA SER A 93 -7.77 1.28 3.81
C SER A 93 -8.03 -0.03 4.55
N SER A 94 -6.97 -0.78 4.90
CA SER A 94 -7.07 -2.04 5.61
C SER A 94 -7.43 -1.83 7.08
N ARG A 95 -8.32 -2.70 7.58
CA ARG A 95 -8.72 -2.76 8.99
C ARG A 95 -8.14 -3.98 9.71
N LYS A 96 -7.13 -4.63 9.12
CA LYS A 96 -6.47 -5.79 9.73
C LYS A 96 -5.77 -5.39 11.03
N SER A 97 -5.82 -6.28 12.03
CA SER A 97 -5.09 -6.14 13.27
C SER A 97 -3.60 -5.89 13.01
N GLY A 98 -2.97 -5.01 13.79
CA GLY A 98 -1.58 -4.59 13.60
C GLY A 98 -1.37 -3.54 12.50
N ASN A 99 -2.44 -3.04 11.85
CA ASN A 99 -2.34 -1.85 11.01
C ASN A 99 -2.25 -0.59 11.88
N TYR A 100 -1.33 0.31 11.56
CA TYR A 100 -1.17 1.60 12.23
C TYR A 100 -0.72 2.67 11.22
N PRO A 101 -0.87 3.96 11.55
CA PRO A 101 -0.45 5.04 10.65
C PRO A 101 1.05 4.99 10.40
N ILE A 102 1.44 4.96 9.13
CA ILE A 102 2.83 5.06 8.67
C ILE A 102 2.97 6.01 7.50
N CYS A 103 4.12 6.64 7.36
CA CYS A 103 4.44 7.55 6.28
C CYS A 103 4.29 6.84 4.92
N TYR A 104 3.60 7.50 3.99
CA TYR A 104 3.34 7.00 2.64
C TYR A 104 4.61 6.61 1.87
N TYR A 105 5.70 7.35 2.07
CA TYR A 105 6.91 7.16 1.29
C TYR A 105 7.90 6.18 1.94
N CYS A 106 8.17 6.32 3.24
CA CYS A 106 9.20 5.54 3.93
C CYS A 106 8.66 4.43 4.83
N GLY A 107 7.38 4.45 5.22
CA GLY A 107 6.82 3.47 6.14
C GLY A 107 7.10 3.74 7.62
N GLU A 108 7.73 4.86 7.97
CA GLU A 108 7.96 5.25 9.38
C GLU A 108 6.66 5.64 10.08
N SER A 109 6.50 5.19 11.33
CA SER A 109 5.35 5.53 12.17
C SER A 109 5.58 6.76 13.06
N GLU A 110 6.84 7.15 13.25
CA GLU A 110 7.21 8.30 14.08
C GLU A 110 7.37 9.57 13.23
N GLY A 111 7.31 10.73 13.90
CA GLY A 111 7.47 12.03 13.25
C GLY A 111 6.41 12.34 12.19
N LEU A 112 5.22 11.73 12.29
CA LEU A 112 4.11 12.00 11.37
C LEU A 112 3.56 13.41 11.60
N VAL A 113 3.49 14.18 10.51
CA VAL A 113 3.02 15.56 10.55
C VAL A 113 1.53 15.68 10.26
N ALA A 114 0.88 16.63 10.91
CA ALA A 114 -0.50 16.96 10.61
C ALA A 114 -0.62 17.58 9.21
N PRO A 115 -1.56 17.12 8.36
CA PRO A 115 -1.75 17.71 7.05
C PRO A 115 -2.31 19.15 7.14
N PRO A 116 -1.88 20.06 6.26
CA PRO A 116 -2.43 21.40 6.15
C PRO A 116 -3.95 21.40 5.95
N GLU A 117 -4.64 22.35 6.57
CA GLU A 117 -6.11 22.45 6.50
C GLU A 117 -6.62 22.65 5.07
N SER A 118 -5.86 23.36 4.24
CA SER A 118 -6.15 23.54 2.81
C SER A 118 -6.23 22.22 2.04
N LEU A 119 -5.43 21.21 2.41
CA LEU A 119 -5.50 19.88 1.81
C LEU A 119 -6.73 19.13 2.29
N LYS A 120 -7.07 19.23 3.58
CA LYS A 120 -8.25 18.54 4.16
C LYS A 120 -9.55 19.02 3.52
N GLN A 121 -9.64 20.32 3.23
CA GLN A 121 -10.79 20.90 2.55
C GLN A 121 -10.91 20.48 1.07
N ARG A 122 -9.79 20.10 0.45
CA ARG A 122 -9.71 19.81 -0.99
C ARG A 122 -9.73 18.33 -1.33
N PHE A 123 -9.29 17.45 -0.45
CA PHE A 123 -9.12 16.03 -0.76
C PHE A 123 -9.81 15.13 0.26
N LYS A 124 -10.49 14.09 -0.23
CA LYS A 124 -11.15 13.07 0.60
C LYS A 124 -10.17 12.23 1.41
N GLN A 125 -9.00 11.96 0.84
CA GLN A 125 -7.96 11.18 1.48
C GLN A 125 -6.61 11.90 1.36
N ILE A 126 -5.93 12.00 2.49
CA ILE A 126 -4.54 12.45 2.60
C ILE A 126 -3.79 11.31 3.27
N TYR A 127 -2.67 10.88 2.68
CA TYR A 127 -1.86 9.82 3.26
C TYR A 127 -0.82 10.42 4.22
N PRO A 128 -0.47 9.72 5.33
CA PRO A 128 0.47 10.24 6.31
C PRO A 128 1.84 10.55 5.69
N LEU A 129 2.51 11.55 6.25
CA LEU A 129 3.84 12.00 5.83
C LEU A 129 4.65 12.30 7.09
N CYS A 130 5.92 11.90 7.11
CA CYS A 130 6.83 12.21 8.22
C CYS A 130 7.73 13.41 7.92
N GLU A 131 8.28 14.02 8.97
CA GLU A 131 9.22 15.15 8.91
C GLU A 131 10.42 14.85 8.00
N MET A 132 11.07 13.69 8.16
CA MET A 132 12.20 13.28 7.31
C MET A 132 11.85 13.27 5.81
N CYS A 133 10.63 12.87 5.44
CA CYS A 133 10.22 12.89 4.05
C CYS A 133 9.96 14.33 3.55
N ILE A 134 9.51 15.24 4.41
CA ILE A 134 9.39 16.67 4.09
C ILE A 134 10.75 17.28 3.82
N GLU A 135 11.74 17.00 4.67
CA GLU A 135 13.13 17.45 4.47
C GLU A 135 13.70 16.95 3.14
N ASN A 136 13.35 15.71 2.77
CA ASN A 136 13.63 15.11 1.46
C ASN A 136 12.68 15.61 0.35
N ARG A 137 12.05 16.77 0.53
CA ARG A 137 11.20 17.48 -0.43
C ARG A 137 9.99 16.67 -0.93
N LYS A 138 9.47 15.74 -0.14
CA LYS A 138 8.19 15.08 -0.41
C LYS A 138 7.04 15.95 0.09
N GLY A 139 5.96 15.98 -0.68
CA GLY A 139 4.68 16.56 -0.27
C GLY A 139 3.68 15.47 0.12
N PHE A 140 2.56 15.85 0.72
CA PHE A 140 1.48 14.91 1.02
C PHE A 140 0.95 14.25 -0.27
N HIS A 141 0.85 12.93 -0.27
CA HIS A 141 0.09 12.22 -1.28
C HIS A 141 -1.41 12.35 -0.96
N THR A 142 -2.23 12.61 -1.97
CA THR A 142 -3.68 12.82 -1.80
C THR A 142 -4.48 12.04 -2.83
N LYS A 143 -5.76 11.77 -2.51
CA LYS A 143 -6.70 11.09 -3.41
C LYS A 143 -8.11 11.63 -3.24
N GLY A 144 -8.85 11.65 -4.35
CA GLY A 144 -10.28 11.98 -4.38
C GLY A 144 -10.53 13.46 -4.11
N GLU A 145 -10.18 14.31 -5.07
CA GLU A 145 -10.46 15.75 -4.97
C GLU A 145 -11.97 16.00 -4.77
N ILE A 146 -12.29 16.87 -3.82
CA ILE A 146 -13.63 17.29 -3.48
C ILE A 146 -14.03 18.34 -4.50
N LYS A 147 -14.91 17.95 -5.43
CA LYS A 147 -15.52 18.91 -6.35
C LYS A 147 -16.45 19.80 -5.56
N THR A 148 -16.04 21.03 -5.27
CA THR A 148 -16.99 22.07 -4.89
C THR A 148 -17.76 22.44 -6.16
N ASN A 149 -19.09 22.33 -6.13
CA ASN A 149 -19.93 22.88 -7.19
C ASN A 149 -19.70 24.40 -7.19
N GLY A 150 -18.77 24.86 -8.02
CA GLY A 150 -18.55 26.28 -8.21
C GLY A 150 -19.87 26.89 -8.66
N ARG A 151 -20.44 27.79 -7.85
CA ARG A 151 -21.34 28.82 -8.37
C ARG A 151 -20.60 29.43 -9.54
N ALA A 152 -21.08 29.17 -10.76
CA ALA A 152 -20.57 29.79 -11.96
C ALA A 152 -20.56 31.30 -11.72
N SER A 153 -19.37 31.86 -11.51
CA SER A 153 -19.20 33.30 -11.44
C SER A 153 -19.60 33.82 -12.80
N LYS A 154 -20.84 34.31 -12.91
CA LYS A 154 -21.34 34.99 -14.11
C LYS A 154 -20.42 36.17 -14.33
N ARG A 155 -19.43 35.99 -15.20
CA ARG A 155 -18.57 37.03 -15.71
C ARG A 155 -19.49 38.00 -16.47
N ARG A 156 -19.88 39.10 -15.81
CA ARG A 156 -20.54 40.24 -16.47
C ARG A 156 -19.53 40.77 -17.47
N LYS A 157 -19.80 40.58 -18.77
CA LYS A 157 -19.16 41.37 -19.83
C LYS A 157 -19.65 42.81 -19.65
N THR A 158 -18.75 43.69 -19.28
CA THR A 158 -18.80 45.12 -19.62
C THR A 158 -18.24 45.31 -21.00
#